data_AF-A0A1E5FR67-F1
#
_entry.id   AF-A0A1E5FR67-F1
#
_cell.length_a   1.000
_cell.length_b   1.000
_cell.length_c   1.000
_cell.angle_alpha   90.00
_cell.angle_beta   90.00
_cell.angle_gamma   90.00
#
_symmetry.space_group_name_H-M   'P 1'
#
loop_
_entity.id
_entity.type
_entity.pdbx_description
1 polymer ?
#
loop_
_entity_poly.entity_id
_entity_poly.type
_entity_poly.pdbx_seq_one_letter_code
_entity_poly.pdbx_strand_id
1 'polypeptide(L)' 'MKQEISKSTQLTVALDHETNIRLEGSASAYGRSKRIEALFVLRAFYRLPTDKQNDILSPDNGLDKI' A
#
# COMPACT_ATOMS: atom_id res chain seq x y z
N MET A 1 -11.95 29.14 9.15
CA MET A 1 -11.29 27.82 9.20
C MET A 1 -10.29 27.77 8.05
N LYS A 2 -8.98 27.93 8.32
CA LYS A 2 -7.96 27.87 7.26
C LYS A 2 -7.74 26.38 6.94
N GLN A 3 -8.09 25.94 5.73
CA GLN A 3 -7.64 24.66 5.23
C GLN A 3 -6.13 24.74 5.07
N GLU A 4 -5.37 24.12 5.96
CA GLU A 4 -3.95 23.89 5.73
C GLU A 4 -3.83 23.00 4.49
N ILE A 5 -3.33 23.59 3.40
CA ILE A 5 -2.94 22.83 2.21
C ILE A 5 -1.68 22.07 2.62
N SER A 6 -1.88 20.91 3.24
CA SER A 6 -0.81 19.96 3.52
C SER A 6 -0.07 19.69 2.22
N LYS A 7 1.22 20.01 2.18
CA LYS A 7 2.07 19.77 1.00
C LYS A 7 2.00 18.29 0.67
N SER A 8 1.41 17.95 -0.48
CA SER A 8 1.40 16.59 -1.00
C SER A 8 2.84 16.17 -1.31
N THR A 9 3.42 15.28 -0.52
CA THR A 9 4.69 14.65 -0.85
C THR A 9 4.46 13.72 -2.05
N GLN A 10 5.07 14.05 -3.19
CA GLN A 10 5.10 13.16 -4.34
C GLN A 10 6.24 12.17 -4.16
N LEU A 11 5.92 10.88 -4.21
CA LEU A 11 6.89 9.80 -4.08
C LEU A 11 6.72 8.86 -5.28
N THR A 12 7.83 8.55 -5.94
CA THR A 12 7.86 7.61 -7.07
C THR A 12 8.37 6.28 -6.57
N VAL A 13 7.62 5.21 -6.81
CA VAL A 13 7.98 3.85 -6.42
C VAL A 13 8.05 3.00 -7.69
N ALA A 14 9.14 2.27 -7.86
CA ALA A 14 9.21 1.21 -8.86
C ALA A 14 8.49 -0.02 -8.31
N LEU A 15 7.47 -0.49 -9.01
CA LEU A 15 6.78 -1.75 -8.71
C LEU A 15 7.31 -2.81 -9.67
N ASP A 16 7.46 -4.05 -9.18
CA ASP A 16 7.66 -5.18 -10.08
C ASP A 16 6.43 -5.39 -10.98
N HIS A 17 6.62 -6.18 -12.03
CA HIS A 17 5.60 -6.38 -13.06
C HIS A 17 4.30 -6.98 -12.49
N GLU A 18 4.41 -7.95 -11.60
CA GLU A 18 3.24 -8.64 -11.04
C GLU A 18 2.45 -7.71 -10.12
N THR A 19 3.14 -6.99 -9.24
CA THR A 19 2.52 -6.01 -8.34
C THR A 19 1.82 -4.90 -9.12
N ASN A 20 2.41 -4.43 -10.22
CA ASN A 20 1.80 -3.41 -11.07
C ASN A 20 0.52 -3.91 -11.76
N ILE A 21 0.50 -5.16 -12.26
CA ILE A 21 -0.71 -5.78 -12.85
C ILE A 21 -1.81 -5.92 -11.79
N ARG A 22 -1.46 -6.41 -10.59
CA ARG A 22 -2.43 -6.57 -9.49
C ARG A 22 -3.02 -5.23 -9.06
N LEU A 23 -2.20 -4.19 -8.97
CA LEU A 23 -2.66 -2.84 -8.64
C LEU A 23 -3.59 -2.29 -9.73
N GLU A 24 -3.28 -2.52 -11.01
CA GLU A 24 -4.13 -2.12 -12.12
C GLU A 24 -5.50 -2.82 -12.10
N GLY A 25 -5.50 -4.12 -11.86
CA GLY A 25 -6.73 -4.91 -11.70
C GLY A 25 -7.58 -4.39 -10.53
N SER A 26 -6.97 -4.17 -9.36
CA SER A 26 -7.67 -3.63 -8.18
C SER A 26 -8.24 -2.24 -8.46
N ALA A 27 -7.44 -1.34 -9.04
CA ALA A 27 -7.86 0.02 -9.35
C ALA A 27 -9.08 0.03 -10.30
N SER A 28 -9.04 -0.81 -11.34
CA SER A 28 -10.15 -0.98 -12.28
C SER A 28 -11.42 -1.50 -11.59
N ALA A 29 -11.30 -2.54 -10.75
CA ALA A 29 -12.44 -3.14 -10.05
C ALA A 29 -13.20 -2.14 -9.15
N TYR A 30 -12.50 -1.15 -8.59
CA TYR A 30 -13.09 -0.12 -7.75
C TYR A 30 -13.36 1.21 -8.47
N GLY A 31 -13.15 1.28 -9.80
CA GLY A 31 -13.35 2.51 -10.59
C GLY A 31 -12.43 3.66 -10.16
N ARG A 32 -11.21 3.34 -9.69
CA ARG A 32 -10.22 4.29 -9.18
C ARG A 32 -9.04 4.41 -10.13
N SER A 33 -8.32 5.53 -10.06
CA SER A 33 -6.99 5.61 -10.67
C SER A 33 -5.98 4.80 -9.87
N LYS A 34 -4.94 4.27 -10.53
CA LYS A 34 -3.86 3.51 -9.87
C LYS A 34 -3.25 4.24 -8.67
N ARG A 35 -3.08 5.57 -8.78
CA ARG A 35 -2.56 6.42 -7.68
C ARG A 35 -3.48 6.40 -6.47
N ILE A 36 -4.78 6.54 -6.67
CA ILE A 36 -5.76 6.55 -5.57
C ILE A 36 -5.85 5.17 -4.93
N GLU A 37 -5.82 4.12 -5.73
CA GLU A 37 -5.85 2.76 -5.22
C GLU A 37 -4.59 2.42 -4.41
N ALA A 38 -3.41 2.81 -4.88
CA ALA A 38 -2.16 2.65 -4.11
C ALA A 38 -2.22 3.35 -2.75
N LEU A 39 -2.74 4.58 -2.71
CA LEU A 39 -2.95 5.31 -1.45
C LEU A 39 -3.96 4.62 -0.54
N PHE A 40 -5.02 4.05 -1.11
CA PHE A 40 -6.04 3.34 -0.34
C PHE A 40 -5.47 2.08 0.30
N VAL A 41 -4.73 1.26 -0.47
CA VAL A 41 -4.05 0.05 0.02
C VAL A 41 -3.03 0.41 1.11
N LEU A 42 -2.17 1.41 0.89
CA LEU A 42 -1.21 1.88 1.89
C LEU A 42 -1.92 2.35 3.17
N ARG A 43 -2.99 3.12 3.03
CA ARG A 43 -3.76 3.59 4.19
C ARG A 43 -4.41 2.44 4.95
N ALA A 44 -4.90 1.42 4.26
CA ALA A 44 -5.45 0.22 4.89
C ALA A 44 -4.36 -0.54 5.66
N PHE A 45 -3.18 -0.71 5.06
CA PHE A 45 -2.03 -1.34 5.69
C PHE A 45 -1.64 -0.64 7.00
N TYR A 46 -1.45 0.68 7.00
CA TYR A 46 -1.07 1.44 8.20
C TYR A 46 -2.15 1.55 9.28
N ARG A 47 -3.37 1.07 9.01
CA ARG A 47 -4.44 0.95 10.02
C ARG A 47 -4.42 -0.39 10.76
N LEU A 48 -3.66 -1.36 10.27
CA LEU A 48 -3.50 -2.63 10.97
C LEU A 48 -2.69 -2.43 12.27
N PRO A 49 -2.88 -3.28 13.29
CA PRO A 49 -1.96 -3.35 14.42
C PRO A 49 -0.50 -3.56 13.97
N THR A 50 0.47 -3.00 14.70
CA THR A 50 1.89 -3.01 14.30
C THR A 50 2.46 -4.43 14.17
N ASP A 51 2.00 -5.38 14.98
CA ASP A 51 2.35 -6.80 14.85
C ASP A 51 1.91 -7.37 13.49
N LYS A 52 0.69 -7.06 13.05
CA LYS A 52 0.18 -7.47 11.73
C LYS A 52 0.89 -6.78 10.58
N GLN A 53 1.28 -5.51 10.75
CA GLN A 53 2.11 -4.82 9.76
C GLN A 53 3.47 -5.50 9.61
N ASN A 54 4.11 -5.86 10.73
CA ASN A 54 5.41 -6.52 10.75
C ASN A 54 5.36 -7.93 10.15
N ASP A 55 4.29 -8.70 10.41
CA ASP A 55 4.04 -10.01 9.80
C ASP A 55 4.02 -9.93 8.26
N ILE A 56 3.41 -8.88 7.71
CA ILE A 56 3.32 -8.67 6.25
C ILE A 56 4.65 -8.19 5.66
N LEU A 57 5.37 -7.33 6.37
CA LEU A 57 6.64 -6.76 5.90
C LEU A 57 7.84 -7.69 6.10
N SER A 58 7.71 -8.72 6.94
CA SER A 58 8.79 -9.65 7.29
C SER A 58 8.42 -11.08 6.89
N PRO A 59 8.54 -11.44 5.60
CA PRO A 59 8.14 -12.77 5.11
C PRO A 59 8.92 -13.93 5.76
N ASP A 60 10.07 -13.67 6.37
CA ASP A 60 10.97 -14.71 6.91
C ASP A 60 10.78 -15.02 8.41
N ASN A 61 9.89 -14.32 9.14
CA ASN A 61 9.66 -14.58 10.57
C ASN A 61 8.91 -15.89 10.87
N GLY A 62 8.63 -16.71 9.85
CA GLY A 62 7.93 -18.00 9.96
C GLY A 62 8.73 -19.21 9.48
N LEU A 63 10.02 -19.08 9.13
CA LEU A 63 10.79 -20.15 8.46
C LEU A 63 11.98 -20.74 9.25
N ASP A 64 12.03 -20.58 10.58
CA ASP A 64 13.05 -21.22 11.44
C ASP A 64 12.45 -22.08 12.57
N LYS A 65 11.32 -22.75 12.32
CA LYS A 65 10.77 -23.80 13.22
C LYS A 65 10.20 -24.99 12.46
N ILE A 66 11.01 -25.66 11.63
CA ILE A 66 10.81 -27.07 11.27
C ILE A 66 12.19 -27.75 11.24
#